data_AF-A0A5E4YV39-F1
#
_entry.id   AF-A0A5E4YV39-F1
#
_cell.length_a   1.000
_cell.length_b   1.000
_cell.length_c   1.000
_cell.angle_alpha   90.00
_cell.angle_beta   90.00
_cell.angle_gamma   90.00
#
_symmetry.space_group_name_H-M   'P 1'
#
loop_
_entity.id
_entity.type
_entity.pdbx_description
1 polymer ?
#
loop_
_entity_poly.entity_id
_entity_poly.type
_entity_poly.pdbx_seq_one_letter_code
_entity_poly.pdbx_strand_id
1 'polypeptide(L)'
;MAALADMQGSLSSMVAHVRQNADNARHANQLAQSASAVAVEGCEAVAQVVNTMTGINESSRKIADIISVIDGIAFQTNIPALNAAVESARAGEHGRGFAVVAAEVRSLAQRSAEAAKEIKTLIEDSVGRVEQGSALVGQAGTTMKEVVDSIRRVTDIMGEISAASTEQSQGMAQVGEAVTNMDQATQ
;
A
#
# COMPACT_ATOMS: atom_id res chain seq x y z
N MET A 1 -15.89 39.80 50.85
CA MET A 1 -15.04 40.52 49.86
C MET A 1 -13.88 39.67 49.36
N ALA A 2 -12.86 39.29 50.16
CA ALA A 2 -11.71 38.51 49.67
C ALA A 2 -12.09 37.20 48.95
N ALA A 3 -13.03 36.41 49.51
CA ALA A 3 -13.48 35.16 48.91
C ALA A 3 -14.26 35.36 47.58
N LEU A 4 -15.02 36.46 47.43
CA LEU A 4 -15.75 36.78 46.19
C LEU A 4 -14.77 37.23 45.09
N ALA A 5 -13.75 38.00 45.45
CA ALA A 5 -12.69 38.41 44.53
C ALA A 5 -11.88 37.20 44.03
N ASP A 6 -11.50 36.27 44.91
CA ASP A 6 -10.84 35.02 44.52
C ASP A 6 -11.71 34.16 43.60
N MET A 7 -13.03 34.11 43.86
CA MET A 7 -13.98 33.38 43.03
C MET A 7 -14.11 34.00 41.63
N GLN A 8 -14.18 35.33 41.52
CA GLN A 8 -14.19 36.04 40.24
C GLN A 8 -12.90 35.81 39.44
N GLY A 9 -11.74 35.87 40.11
CA GLY A 9 -10.44 35.57 39.48
C GLY A 9 -10.37 34.13 38.95
N SER A 10 -10.83 33.17 39.75
CA SER A 10 -10.89 31.75 39.36
C SER A 10 -11.84 31.50 38.19
N LEU A 11 -13.01 32.16 38.17
CA LEU A 11 -13.96 32.13 37.06
C LEU A 11 -13.35 32.65 35.76
N SER A 12 -12.66 33.80 35.81
CA SER A 12 -12.00 34.38 34.65
C SER A 12 -10.93 33.44 34.06
N SER A 13 -10.10 32.85 34.92
CA SER A 13 -9.10 31.85 34.52
C SER A 13 -9.76 30.61 33.90
N MET A 14 -10.85 30.11 34.48
CA MET A 14 -11.55 28.94 33.96
C MET A 14 -12.20 29.22 32.59
N VAL A 15 -12.80 30.40 32.39
CA VAL A 15 -13.31 30.82 31.07
C VAL A 15 -12.19 30.87 30.03
N ALA A 16 -11.01 31.38 30.39
CA ALA A 16 -9.85 31.39 29.50
C ALA A 16 -9.42 29.98 29.10
N HIS A 17 -9.34 29.04 30.05
CA HIS A 17 -9.01 27.65 29.77
C HIS A 17 -10.06 26.93 28.91
N VAL A 18 -11.36 27.19 29.16
CA VAL A 18 -12.45 26.61 28.37
C VAL A 18 -12.41 27.12 26.91
N ARG A 19 -12.17 28.41 26.70
CA ARG A 19 -11.97 28.96 25.34
C ARG A 19 -10.77 28.35 24.64
N GLN A 20 -9.65 28.23 25.35
CA GLN A 20 -8.44 27.60 24.83
C GLN A 20 -8.69 26.13 24.45
N ASN A 21 -9.46 25.38 25.23
CA ASN A 21 -9.85 24.01 24.90
C ASN A 21 -10.72 23.94 23.64
N ALA A 22 -11.69 24.85 23.49
CA ALA A 22 -12.53 24.92 22.29
C ALA A 22 -11.69 25.18 21.02
N ASP A 23 -10.73 26.09 21.11
CA ASP A 23 -9.84 26.44 20.00
C ASP A 23 -8.85 25.31 19.69
N ASN A 24 -8.28 24.66 20.72
CA ASN A 24 -7.43 23.48 20.56
C ASN A 24 -8.20 22.33 19.87
N ALA A 25 -9.46 22.10 20.26
CA ALA A 25 -10.30 21.06 19.65
C ALA A 25 -10.59 21.37 18.17
N ARG A 26 -10.88 22.64 17.83
CA ARG A 26 -11.03 23.07 16.42
C ARG A 26 -9.75 22.85 15.62
N HIS A 27 -8.60 23.22 16.17
CA HIS A 27 -7.32 23.06 15.51
C HIS A 27 -6.98 21.57 15.30
N ALA A 28 -7.17 20.74 16.33
CA ALA A 28 -6.99 19.29 16.24
C ALA A 28 -7.91 18.67 15.18
N ASN A 29 -9.16 19.14 15.06
CA ASN A 29 -10.07 18.69 14.01
C ASN A 29 -9.56 19.02 12.60
N GLN A 30 -9.01 20.22 12.39
CA GLN A 30 -8.41 20.61 11.10
C GLN A 30 -7.19 19.75 10.75
N LEU A 31 -6.33 19.44 11.73
CA LEU A 31 -5.20 18.52 11.53
C LEU A 31 -5.68 17.12 11.20
N ALA A 32 -6.69 16.61 11.91
CA ALA A 32 -7.28 15.30 11.65
C ALA A 32 -7.87 15.22 10.23
N GLN A 33 -8.59 16.25 9.77
CA GLN A 33 -9.10 16.31 8.39
C GLN A 33 -7.97 16.27 7.34
N SER A 34 -6.91 17.04 7.57
CA SER A 34 -5.72 17.05 6.69
C SER A 34 -5.04 15.67 6.66
N ALA A 35 -4.87 15.05 7.82
CA ALA A 35 -4.29 13.71 7.93
C ALA A 35 -5.17 12.65 7.24
N SER A 36 -6.50 12.77 7.35
CA SER A 36 -7.44 11.89 6.65
C SER A 36 -7.32 12.03 5.13
N ALA A 37 -7.14 13.24 4.61
CA ALA A 37 -6.96 13.46 3.18
C ALA A 37 -5.69 12.75 2.67
N VAL A 38 -4.56 12.93 3.37
CA VAL A 38 -3.30 12.25 3.04
C VAL A 38 -3.43 10.73 3.13
N ALA A 39 -4.15 10.21 4.13
CA ALA A 39 -4.36 8.78 4.26
C ALA A 39 -5.25 8.21 3.13
N VAL A 40 -6.22 8.99 2.62
CA VAL A 40 -7.03 8.61 1.45
C VAL A 40 -6.18 8.58 0.19
N GLU A 41 -5.34 9.60 -0.05
CA GLU A 41 -4.38 9.59 -1.17
C GLU A 41 -3.42 8.39 -1.07
N GLY A 42 -2.98 8.05 0.15
CA GLY A 42 -2.19 6.85 0.42
C GLY A 42 -2.92 5.55 0.04
N CYS A 43 -4.23 5.46 0.30
CA CYS A 43 -5.04 4.31 -0.13
C CYS A 43 -5.10 4.20 -1.65
N GLU A 44 -5.26 5.31 -2.36
CA GLU A 44 -5.28 5.34 -3.83
C GLU A 44 -3.93 4.91 -4.43
N ALA A 45 -2.83 5.41 -3.88
CA ALA A 45 -1.48 5.01 -4.29
C ALA A 45 -1.24 3.51 -4.09
N VAL A 46 -1.64 2.96 -2.94
CA VAL A 46 -1.58 1.52 -2.67
C VAL A 46 -2.41 0.72 -3.68
N ALA A 47 -3.63 1.17 -3.99
CA ALA A 47 -4.48 0.51 -4.98
C ALA A 47 -3.84 0.50 -6.38
N GLN A 48 -3.19 1.59 -6.79
CA GLN A 48 -2.46 1.66 -8.04
C GLN A 48 -1.27 0.67 -8.09
N VAL A 49 -0.55 0.50 -6.97
CA VAL A 49 0.52 -0.49 -6.86
C VAL A 49 -0.02 -1.91 -7.00
N VAL A 50 -1.14 -2.25 -6.36
CA VAL A 50 -1.79 -3.57 -6.51
C VAL A 50 -2.18 -3.85 -7.97
N ASN A 51 -2.77 -2.86 -8.64
CA ASN A 51 -3.12 -2.98 -10.06
C ASN A 51 -1.88 -3.22 -10.94
N THR A 52 -0.79 -2.50 -10.65
CA THR A 52 0.48 -2.66 -11.37
C THR A 52 1.07 -4.06 -11.15
N MET A 53 1.07 -4.56 -9.91
CA MET A 53 1.54 -5.91 -9.59
C MET A 53 0.70 -6.99 -10.28
N THR A 54 -0.61 -6.78 -10.39
CA THR A 54 -1.51 -7.68 -11.15
C THR A 54 -1.12 -7.72 -12.64
N GLY A 55 -0.85 -6.56 -13.25
CA GLY A 55 -0.39 -6.48 -14.63
C GLY A 55 0.99 -7.12 -14.86
N ILE A 56 1.90 -6.99 -13.89
CA ILE A 56 3.20 -7.69 -13.92
C ILE A 56 2.98 -9.21 -13.86
N ASN A 57 2.12 -9.72 -12.98
CA ASN A 57 1.82 -11.15 -12.88
C ASN A 57 1.26 -11.70 -14.21
N GLU A 58 0.31 -11.00 -14.83
CA GLU A 58 -0.24 -11.38 -16.14
C GLU A 58 0.83 -11.40 -17.23
N SER A 59 1.71 -10.39 -17.26
CA SER A 59 2.82 -10.31 -18.22
C SER A 59 3.82 -11.45 -18.03
N SER A 60 4.16 -11.78 -16.78
CA SER A 60 5.03 -12.91 -16.46
C SER A 60 4.43 -14.25 -16.90
N ARG A 61 3.12 -14.46 -16.75
CA ARG A 61 2.44 -15.66 -17.26
C ARG A 61 2.55 -15.77 -18.78
N LYS A 62 2.32 -14.67 -19.50
CA LYS A 62 2.51 -14.65 -20.97
C LYS A 62 3.94 -14.99 -21.37
N ILE A 63 4.93 -14.50 -20.63
CA ILE A 63 6.33 -14.86 -20.86
C ILE A 63 6.54 -16.37 -20.62
N ALA A 64 6.00 -16.94 -19.54
CA ALA A 64 6.11 -18.38 -19.27
C ALA A 64 5.52 -19.25 -20.40
N ASP A 65 4.40 -18.82 -20.99
CA ASP A 65 3.79 -19.50 -22.14
C ASP A 65 4.70 -19.44 -23.38
N ILE A 66 5.28 -18.27 -23.68
CA ILE A 66 6.23 -18.08 -24.79
C ILE A 66 7.47 -18.96 -24.61
N ILE A 67 8.01 -19.02 -23.39
CA ILE A 67 9.18 -19.85 -23.07
C ILE A 67 8.85 -21.34 -23.24
N SER A 68 7.63 -21.76 -22.91
CA SER A 68 7.17 -23.14 -23.15
C SER A 68 7.10 -23.47 -24.65
N VAL A 69 6.71 -22.50 -25.49
CA VAL A 69 6.75 -22.66 -26.96
C VAL A 69 8.20 -22.77 -27.45
N ILE A 70 9.13 -21.97 -26.92
CA ILE A 70 10.56 -22.01 -27.29
C ILE A 70 11.18 -23.36 -26.93
N ASP A 71 10.89 -23.90 -25.74
CA ASP A 71 11.33 -25.23 -25.33
C ASP A 71 10.78 -26.32 -26.29
N GLY A 72 9.50 -26.19 -26.68
CA GLY A 72 8.89 -27.03 -27.71
C GLY A 72 9.60 -26.96 -29.06
N ILE A 73 9.97 -25.77 -29.53
CA ILE A 73 10.73 -25.57 -30.77
C ILE A 73 12.13 -26.19 -30.67
N ALA A 74 12.81 -26.03 -29.53
CA ALA A 74 14.11 -26.63 -29.29
C ALA A 74 14.02 -28.16 -29.35
N PHE A 75 13.01 -28.76 -28.72
CA PHE A 75 12.74 -30.19 -28.80
C PHE A 75 12.43 -30.65 -30.24
N GLN A 76 11.57 -29.92 -30.96
CA GLN A 76 11.25 -30.21 -32.36
C GLN A 76 12.46 -30.08 -33.29
N THR A 77 13.40 -29.18 -33.00
CA THR A 77 14.66 -28.99 -33.76
C THR A 77 15.65 -30.13 -33.50
N ASN A 78 15.65 -30.67 -32.29
CA ASN A 78 16.53 -31.77 -31.87
C ASN A 78 16.22 -33.09 -32.60
N ILE A 79 14.95 -33.37 -32.91
CA ILE A 79 14.52 -34.62 -33.58
C ILE A 79 15.08 -34.78 -35.01
N PRO A 80 14.90 -33.84 -35.95
CA PRO A 80 15.43 -33.96 -37.30
C PRO A 80 16.96 -33.93 -37.31
N ALA A 81 17.60 -33.19 -36.39
CA ALA A 81 19.05 -33.20 -36.24
C ALA A 81 19.58 -34.59 -35.85
N LEU A 82 18.90 -35.28 -34.93
CA LEU A 82 19.22 -36.66 -34.58
C LEU A 82 19.04 -37.60 -35.78
N ASN A 83 17.91 -37.50 -36.49
CA ASN A 83 17.64 -38.33 -37.67
C ASN A 83 18.68 -38.10 -38.78
N ALA A 84 19.09 -36.84 -39.01
CA ALA A 84 20.11 -36.49 -39.98
C ALA A 84 21.50 -37.04 -39.59
N ALA A 85 21.83 -37.03 -38.29
CA ALA A 85 23.07 -37.63 -37.80
C ALA A 85 23.10 -39.15 -38.04
N VAL A 86 21.98 -39.84 -37.81
CA VAL A 86 21.85 -41.28 -38.08
C VAL A 86 21.98 -41.59 -39.56
N GLU A 87 21.28 -40.86 -40.43
CA GLU A 87 21.34 -41.10 -41.88
C GLU A 87 22.72 -40.75 -42.46
N SER A 88 23.39 -39.73 -41.93
CA SER A 88 24.76 -39.37 -42.32
C SER A 88 25.76 -40.47 -41.94
N ALA A 89 25.59 -41.11 -40.77
CA ALA A 89 26.41 -42.26 -40.38
C ALA A 89 26.18 -43.46 -41.33
N ARG A 90 24.96 -43.64 -41.82
CA ARG A 90 24.59 -44.68 -42.77
C ARG A 90 25.18 -44.45 -44.17
N ALA A 91 25.33 -43.20 -44.59
CA ALA A 91 25.93 -42.80 -45.87
C ALA A 91 27.47 -42.86 -45.89
N GLY A 92 28.13 -43.15 -44.76
CA GLY A 92 29.58 -43.29 -44.67
C GLY A 92 30.34 -42.00 -45.04
N GLU A 93 31.36 -42.12 -45.89
CA GLU A 93 32.20 -41.00 -46.34
C GLU A 93 31.40 -39.87 -46.99
N HIS A 94 30.32 -40.19 -47.73
CA HIS A 94 29.48 -39.20 -48.41
C HIS A 94 28.62 -38.37 -47.44
N GLY A 95 28.39 -38.85 -46.22
CA GLY A 95 27.58 -38.18 -45.19
C GLY A 95 28.38 -37.28 -44.24
N ARG A 96 29.72 -37.25 -44.33
CA ARG A 96 30.59 -36.57 -43.34
C ARG A 96 30.25 -35.09 -43.13
N GLY A 97 30.00 -34.34 -44.21
CA GLY A 97 29.65 -32.91 -44.11
C GLY A 97 28.30 -32.68 -43.44
N PHE A 98 27.30 -33.51 -43.77
CA PHE A 98 25.97 -33.45 -43.15
C PHE A 98 25.99 -33.87 -41.68
N ALA A 99 26.84 -34.83 -41.29
CA ALA A 99 27.00 -35.25 -39.91
C ALA A 99 27.46 -34.11 -38.99
N VAL A 100 28.38 -33.25 -39.46
CA VAL A 100 28.87 -32.09 -38.69
C VAL A 100 27.75 -31.07 -38.49
N VAL A 101 27.00 -30.74 -39.56
CA VAL A 101 25.87 -29.80 -39.47
C VAL A 101 24.79 -30.34 -38.53
N ALA A 102 24.46 -31.63 -38.63
CA ALA A 102 23.49 -32.28 -37.76
C ALA A 102 23.90 -32.22 -36.27
N ALA A 103 25.19 -32.43 -35.98
CA ALA A 103 25.71 -32.31 -34.61
C ALA A 103 25.64 -30.87 -34.08
N GLU A 104 25.96 -29.87 -34.90
CA GLU A 104 25.89 -28.46 -34.51
C GLU A 104 24.45 -28.01 -34.25
N VAL A 105 23.51 -28.37 -35.14
CA VAL A 105 22.07 -28.09 -34.95
C VAL A 105 21.55 -28.76 -33.67
N ARG A 106 21.97 -29.99 -33.40
CA ARG A 106 21.60 -30.71 -32.18
C ARG A 106 22.13 -30.00 -30.93
N SER A 107 23.40 -29.61 -30.94
CA SER A 107 24.03 -28.85 -29.86
C SER A 107 23.30 -27.54 -29.59
N LEU A 108 22.96 -26.79 -30.64
CA LEU A 108 22.21 -25.54 -30.54
C LEU A 108 20.80 -25.76 -29.96
N ALA A 109 20.10 -26.81 -30.40
CA ALA A 109 18.79 -27.16 -29.87
C ALA A 109 18.85 -27.50 -28.37
N GLN A 110 19.84 -28.28 -27.93
CA GLN A 110 20.03 -28.59 -26.50
C GLN A 110 20.33 -27.34 -25.67
N ARG A 111 21.21 -26.46 -26.15
CA ARG A 111 21.51 -25.18 -25.49
C ARG A 111 20.28 -24.28 -25.40
N SER A 112 19.44 -24.26 -26.43
CA SER A 112 18.19 -23.48 -26.43
C SER A 112 17.19 -24.02 -25.40
N ALA A 113 17.07 -25.35 -25.25
CA ALA A 113 16.19 -25.97 -24.26
C ALA A 113 16.68 -25.68 -22.82
N GLU A 114 17.99 -25.75 -22.58
CA GLU A 114 18.58 -25.43 -21.28
C GLU A 114 18.33 -23.96 -20.90
N ALA A 115 18.59 -23.02 -21.82
CA ALA A 115 18.30 -21.61 -21.61
C ALA A 115 16.81 -21.34 -21.37
N ALA A 116 15.92 -21.99 -22.12
CA ALA A 116 14.47 -21.87 -21.91
C ALA A 116 14.07 -22.33 -20.49
N LYS A 117 14.65 -23.43 -19.99
CA LYS A 117 14.40 -23.93 -18.64
C LYS A 117 14.91 -22.98 -17.55
N GLU A 118 16.09 -22.39 -17.73
CA GLU A 118 16.62 -21.36 -16.82
C GLU A 118 15.71 -20.12 -16.76
N ILE A 119 15.30 -19.61 -17.92
CA ILE A 119 14.38 -18.46 -17.99
C ILE A 119 13.04 -18.80 -17.32
N LYS A 120 12.50 -20.00 -17.56
CA LYS A 120 11.25 -20.45 -16.92
C LYS A 120 11.36 -20.39 -15.39
N THR A 121 12.47 -20.86 -14.84
CA THR A 121 12.72 -20.83 -13.38
C THR A 121 12.77 -19.39 -12.85
N LEU A 122 13.43 -18.47 -13.56
CA LEU A 122 13.49 -17.05 -13.19
C LEU A 122 12.13 -16.36 -13.25
N ILE A 123 11.28 -16.75 -14.21
CA ILE A 123 9.91 -16.24 -14.32
C ILE A 123 9.04 -16.77 -13.19
N GLU A 124 9.14 -18.06 -12.86
CA GLU A 124 8.42 -18.66 -11.72
C GLU A 124 8.80 -17.99 -10.38
N ASP A 125 10.10 -17.73 -10.15
CA ASP A 125 10.56 -16.96 -8.97
C ASP A 125 10.02 -15.53 -8.98
N SER A 126 10.07 -14.86 -10.14
CA SER A 126 9.53 -13.50 -10.29
C SER A 126 8.03 -13.43 -10.00
N VAL A 127 7.25 -14.42 -10.45
CA VAL A 127 5.81 -14.54 -10.14
C VAL A 127 5.61 -14.68 -8.63
N GLY A 128 6.35 -15.59 -7.98
CA GLY A 128 6.27 -15.77 -6.53
C GLY A 128 6.59 -14.51 -5.74
N ARG A 129 7.61 -13.74 -6.16
CA ARG A 129 7.97 -12.46 -5.55
C ARG A 129 6.89 -11.39 -5.72
N VAL A 130 6.25 -11.33 -6.89
CA VAL A 130 5.14 -10.40 -7.16
C VAL A 130 3.91 -10.77 -6.34
N GLU A 131 3.59 -12.05 -6.18
CA GLU A 131 2.47 -12.51 -5.34
C GLU A 131 2.69 -12.15 -3.86
N GLN A 132 3.90 -12.38 -3.33
CA GLN A 132 4.27 -11.96 -1.98
C GLN A 132 4.18 -10.44 -1.82
N GLY A 133 4.70 -9.68 -2.78
CA GLY A 133 4.61 -8.22 -2.80
C GLY A 133 3.16 -7.72 -2.81
N SER A 134 2.30 -8.34 -3.61
CA SER A 134 0.87 -8.02 -3.68
C SER A 134 0.17 -8.27 -2.35
N ALA A 135 0.51 -9.35 -1.64
CA ALA A 135 -0.06 -9.63 -0.32
C ALA A 135 0.35 -8.56 0.72
N LEU A 136 1.63 -8.17 0.75
CA LEU A 136 2.15 -7.14 1.65
C LEU A 136 1.51 -5.77 1.39
N VAL A 137 1.37 -5.40 0.12
CA VAL A 137 0.72 -4.13 -0.28
C VAL A 137 -0.78 -4.17 0.06
N GLY A 138 -1.45 -5.31 -0.11
CA GLY A 138 -2.84 -5.49 0.31
C GLY A 138 -3.03 -5.31 1.83
N GLN A 139 -2.10 -5.83 2.63
CA GLN A 139 -2.09 -5.60 4.07
C GLN A 139 -1.88 -4.12 4.41
N ALA A 140 -0.94 -3.44 3.74
CA ALA A 140 -0.71 -2.00 3.90
C ALA A 140 -1.97 -1.18 3.57
N GLY A 141 -2.72 -1.56 2.53
CA GLY A 141 -4.00 -0.94 2.19
C GLY A 141 -5.06 -1.10 3.28
N THR A 142 -5.11 -2.28 3.92
CA THR A 142 -6.00 -2.52 5.07
C THR A 142 -5.62 -1.64 6.25
N THR A 143 -4.33 -1.57 6.59
CA THR A 143 -3.83 -0.69 7.67
C THR A 143 -4.12 0.79 7.39
N MET A 144 -3.99 1.26 6.15
CA MET A 144 -4.35 2.64 5.81
C MET A 144 -5.84 2.93 6.02
N LYS A 145 -6.72 1.96 5.71
CA LYS A 145 -8.15 2.08 5.99
C LYS A 145 -8.44 2.19 7.49
N GLU A 146 -7.77 1.38 8.31
CA GLU A 146 -7.87 1.47 9.78
C GLU A 146 -7.38 2.81 10.33
N VAL A 147 -6.35 3.40 9.70
CA VAL A 147 -5.85 4.74 10.01
C VAL A 147 -6.91 5.80 9.71
N VAL A 148 -7.54 5.76 8.52
CA VAL A 148 -8.63 6.68 8.16
C VAL A 148 -9.78 6.59 9.16
N ASP A 149 -10.21 5.38 9.52
CA ASP A 149 -11.30 5.19 10.48
C ASP A 149 -10.91 5.64 11.91
N SER A 150 -9.64 5.52 12.28
CA SER A 150 -9.13 6.04 13.55
C SER A 150 -9.09 7.56 13.58
N ILE A 151 -8.70 8.20 12.49
CA ILE A 151 -8.70 9.66 12.34
C ILE A 151 -10.13 10.21 12.40
N ARG A 152 -11.10 9.54 11.76
CA ARG A 152 -12.53 9.91 11.85
C ARG A 152 -13.01 9.94 13.30
N ARG A 153 -12.69 8.92 14.09
CA ARG A 153 -13.03 8.89 15.53
C ARG A 153 -12.41 10.06 16.30
N VAL A 154 -11.17 10.45 15.97
CA VAL A 154 -10.53 11.63 16.58
C VAL A 154 -11.28 12.91 16.21
N THR A 155 -11.69 13.06 14.94
CA THR A 155 -12.51 14.19 14.48
C THR A 155 -13.83 14.28 15.25
N ASP A 156 -14.52 13.15 15.44
CA ASP A 156 -15.78 13.10 16.20
C ASP A 156 -15.59 13.55 17.65
N ILE A 157 -14.57 13.01 18.34
CA ILE A 157 -14.24 13.38 19.73
C ILE A 157 -13.89 14.88 19.84
N MET A 158 -13.13 15.42 18.89
CA MET A 158 -12.82 16.86 18.89
C MET A 158 -14.08 17.71 18.68
N GLY A 159 -15.04 17.24 17.88
CA GLY A 159 -16.36 17.85 17.74
C GLY A 159 -17.12 17.90 19.07
N GLU A 160 -17.15 16.77 19.79
CA GLU A 160 -17.77 16.68 21.12
C GLU A 160 -17.10 17.61 22.13
N ILE A 161 -15.76 17.67 22.17
CA ILE A 161 -15.01 18.56 23.07
C ILE A 161 -15.30 20.03 22.75
N SER A 162 -15.38 20.40 21.48
CA SER A 162 -15.69 21.77 21.08
C SER A 162 -17.10 22.17 21.50
N ALA A 163 -18.07 21.26 21.35
CA ALA A 163 -19.44 21.47 21.80
C ALA A 163 -19.53 21.60 23.33
N ALA A 164 -18.93 20.66 24.07
CA ALA A 164 -18.89 20.68 25.53
C ALA A 164 -18.19 21.92 26.09
N SER A 165 -17.10 22.37 25.46
CA SER A 165 -16.40 23.60 25.84
C SER A 165 -17.26 24.84 25.60
N THR A 166 -18.06 24.85 24.53
CA THR A 166 -19.01 25.94 24.25
C THR A 166 -20.10 26.00 25.32
N GLU A 167 -20.67 24.86 25.69
CA GLU A 167 -21.67 24.75 26.77
C GLU A 167 -21.08 25.16 28.13
N GLN A 168 -19.87 24.68 28.47
CA GLN A 168 -19.15 25.10 29.67
C GLN A 168 -18.94 26.62 29.71
N SER A 169 -18.55 27.25 28.60
CA SER A 169 -18.36 28.70 28.54
C SER A 169 -19.67 29.46 28.80
N GLN A 170 -20.81 28.94 28.35
CA GLN A 170 -22.12 29.53 28.61
C GLN A 170 -22.52 29.37 30.09
N GLY A 171 -22.32 28.18 30.66
CA GLY A 171 -22.57 27.93 32.08
C GLY A 171 -21.68 28.80 32.98
N MET A 172 -20.42 28.99 32.62
CA MET A 172 -19.50 29.89 33.34
C MET A 172 -19.97 31.34 33.29
N ALA A 173 -20.54 31.81 32.17
CA ALA A 173 -21.06 33.16 32.07
C ALA A 173 -22.24 33.39 33.04
N GLN A 174 -23.13 32.40 33.17
CA GLN A 174 -24.24 32.44 34.13
C GLN A 174 -23.75 32.44 35.58
N VAL A 175 -22.74 31.62 35.90
CA VAL A 175 -22.12 31.60 37.24
C VAL A 175 -21.44 32.94 37.52
N GLY A 176 -20.75 33.53 36.54
CA GLY A 176 -20.16 34.86 36.64
C GLY A 176 -21.19 35.93 37.00
N GLU A 177 -22.34 35.94 36.33
CA GLU A 177 -23.45 36.86 36.63
C GLU A 177 -23.99 36.66 38.05
N ALA A 178 -24.18 35.40 38.48
CA ALA A 178 -24.62 35.09 39.84
C ALA A 178 -23.63 35.60 40.90
N VAL A 179 -22.32 35.46 40.66
CA VAL A 179 -21.28 35.97 41.57
C VAL A 179 -21.27 37.50 41.62
N THR A 180 -21.47 38.19 40.49
CA THR A 180 -21.62 39.66 40.46
C THR A 180 -22.85 40.11 41.25
N ASN A 181 -23.98 39.41 41.10
CA ASN A 181 -25.20 39.71 41.85
C ASN A 181 -25.03 39.45 43.37
N MET A 182 -24.29 38.40 43.75
CA MET A 182 -23.95 38.14 45.16
C MET A 182 -23.05 39.24 45.74
N ASP A 183 -22.04 39.69 45.00
CA ASP A 183 -21.16 40.78 45.44
C ASP A 183 -21.97 42.05 45.72
N GLN A 184 -22.88 42.42 44.81
CA GLN A 184 -23.81 43.55 44.99
C GLN A 184 -24.74 43.40 46.20
N ALA A 185 -25.24 42.20 46.50
CA ALA A 185 -26.10 41.96 47.64
C ALA A 185 -25.36 41.95 49.00
N THR A 186 -24.03 41.81 48.97
CA THR A 186 -23.17 41.80 50.17
C THR A 186 -22.46 43.12 50.47
N GLN A 187 -22.55 44.11 49.57
CA GLN A 187 -22.14 45.50 49.81
C GLN A 187 -23.25 46.27 50.55
#